data_AF-A0A0W8CXC4-F1
#
_entry.id   AF-A0A0W8CXC4-F1
#
_cell.length_a   1.000
_cell.length_b   1.000
_cell.length_c   1.000
_cell.angle_alpha   90.00
_cell.angle_beta   90.00
_cell.angle_gamma   90.00
#
_symmetry.space_group_name_H-M   'P 1'
#
loop_
_entity.id
_entity.type
_entity.pdbx_description
1 polymer ?
#
loop_
_entity_poly.entity_id
_entity_poly.type
_entity_poly.pdbx_seq_one_letter_code
_entity_poly.pdbx_strand_id
1 'polypeptide(L)'
;MDRLLNSQHSMRSTKFVPSSSKYSGRLVVIGFIFVVALAQRDELQATNSRLEEANSELEANVEELQSQHESLQMENRSLLDKLQNGNHLQQEKFRLELRSVQQQLSHTQEQMLVYQEENFQLRAQLAAKDEQLAKEKTKLQEDTQKQLEQLQRQLEDEVRQGSKDSMERMATEKAALEAQVAELTAQKKQWDVEREMMNNRLTQAQSQQVQLQDETTKSQAAQNSRVQELLARVQQLEGEYKMLKQQAEGFHSEARHLEELLASKEHKMAQLQSARNDQEYAALSELFKEFMNDIYFHFQDAFDEDTEFTGKEIVMAIRKILKQNTMDILAKLEEFYRQQATHRQ
;
A
#
# COMPACT_ATOMS: atom_id res chain seq x y z
N MET A 1 26.60 -109.83 50.79
CA MET A 1 27.20 -110.59 49.68
C MET A 1 27.89 -111.80 50.28
N ASP A 2 27.06 -112.79 50.61
CA ASP A 2 27.46 -114.16 50.92
C ASP A 2 28.13 -114.84 49.72
N ARG A 3 29.03 -115.79 50.02
CA ARG A 3 29.30 -117.09 49.36
C ARG A 3 30.78 -117.44 49.61
N LEU A 4 31.11 -118.29 50.59
CA LEU A 4 31.12 -119.76 50.54
C LEU A 4 31.85 -120.35 49.34
N LEU A 5 32.92 -121.11 49.62
CA LEU A 5 33.42 -122.36 49.00
C LEU A 5 34.76 -122.67 49.71
N ASN A 6 34.86 -123.54 50.73
CA ASN A 6 34.72 -125.00 50.76
C ASN A 6 35.70 -125.74 49.83
N SER A 7 36.67 -126.47 50.42
CA SER A 7 37.15 -127.77 49.93
C SER A 7 38.18 -128.36 50.90
N GLN A 8 37.73 -129.38 51.64
CA GLN A 8 38.51 -130.28 52.49
C GLN A 8 39.16 -131.41 51.67
N HIS A 9 40.32 -131.90 52.12
CA HIS A 9 40.74 -133.32 52.08
C HIS A 9 42.02 -133.45 52.93
N SER A 10 42.36 -134.54 53.60
CA SER A 10 41.68 -135.72 54.14
C SER A 10 42.75 -136.48 54.92
N MET A 11 42.52 -136.79 56.20
CA MET A 11 43.41 -137.63 57.01
C MET A 11 43.14 -139.14 56.81
N ARG A 12 44.19 -139.96 56.96
CA ARG A 12 44.26 -141.34 57.56
C ARG A 12 45.40 -142.13 56.90
N SER A 13 46.03 -143.16 57.48
CA SER A 13 46.20 -143.72 58.82
C SER A 13 46.87 -145.10 58.64
N THR A 14 47.98 -145.33 59.35
CA THR A 14 48.51 -146.57 59.97
C THR A 14 48.11 -148.00 59.48
N LYS A 15 49.08 -148.92 59.35
CA LYS A 15 49.40 -150.04 60.31
C LYS A 15 50.23 -151.19 59.71
N PHE A 16 51.16 -151.67 60.55
CA PHE A 16 51.87 -152.96 60.64
C PHE A 16 51.10 -154.23 60.21
N VAL A 17 51.84 -155.25 59.72
CA VAL A 17 51.87 -156.64 60.26
C VAL A 17 53.21 -157.33 59.90
N PRO A 18 53.93 -157.99 60.85
CA PRO A 18 54.98 -158.98 60.60
C PRO A 18 54.41 -160.41 60.71
N SER A 19 55.00 -161.38 59.99
CA SER A 19 54.63 -162.80 60.12
C SER A 19 55.83 -163.70 60.34
N SER A 20 55.84 -164.37 61.50
CA SER A 20 56.73 -165.44 61.94
C SER A 20 56.15 -166.84 61.66
N SER A 21 56.96 -167.80 61.22
CA SER A 21 56.81 -169.27 61.39
C SER A 21 57.79 -169.98 60.44
N LYS A 22 58.42 -171.12 60.70
CA LYS A 22 58.35 -172.11 61.79
C LYS A 22 59.57 -173.05 61.66
N TYR A 23 59.85 -173.72 62.77
CA TYR A 23 60.85 -174.74 63.08
C TYR A 23 60.86 -176.02 62.21
N SER A 24 61.97 -176.77 62.38
CA SER A 24 62.16 -178.25 62.34
C SER A 24 63.14 -178.69 61.23
N GLY A 25 64.17 -179.50 61.41
CA GLY A 25 64.54 -180.43 62.49
C GLY A 25 64.94 -181.80 61.88
N ARG A 26 66.20 -182.21 62.15
CA ARG A 26 66.82 -183.57 62.07
C ARG A 26 67.44 -184.13 60.77
N LEU A 27 68.79 -184.17 60.82
CA LEU A 27 69.74 -185.33 60.87
C LEU A 27 69.94 -186.29 59.67
N VAL A 28 71.20 -186.23 59.20
CA VAL A 28 72.12 -187.30 58.70
C VAL A 28 71.91 -187.85 57.28
N VAL A 29 72.63 -187.25 56.32
CA VAL A 29 73.68 -187.95 55.54
C VAL A 29 74.83 -186.95 55.35
N ILE A 30 76.02 -187.35 55.81
CA ILE A 30 77.25 -186.56 55.92
C ILE A 30 77.85 -186.36 54.52
N GLY A 31 77.89 -185.10 54.05
CA GLY A 31 78.50 -184.71 52.77
C GLY A 31 77.93 -183.42 52.15
N PHE A 32 76.68 -183.06 52.45
CA PHE A 32 75.97 -181.93 51.79
C PHE A 32 75.75 -180.68 52.68
N ILE A 33 76.06 -180.74 53.99
CA ILE A 33 75.73 -179.70 54.99
C ILE A 33 76.64 -178.46 54.89
N PHE A 34 77.90 -178.62 54.45
CA PHE A 34 78.82 -177.48 54.29
C PHE A 34 78.39 -176.56 53.14
N VAL A 35 77.81 -177.14 52.08
CA VAL A 35 77.28 -176.39 50.92
C VAL A 35 76.02 -175.60 51.30
N VAL A 36 75.15 -176.17 52.13
CA VAL A 36 73.91 -175.48 52.57
C VAL A 36 74.18 -174.35 53.57
N ALA A 37 75.15 -174.52 54.49
CA ALA A 37 75.53 -173.46 55.43
C ALA A 37 76.28 -172.31 54.75
N LEU A 38 77.13 -172.61 53.74
CA LEU A 38 77.74 -171.58 52.89
C LEU A 38 76.66 -170.88 52.04
N ALA A 39 75.71 -171.61 51.47
CA ALA A 39 74.60 -171.03 50.72
C ALA A 39 73.73 -170.10 51.58
N GLN A 40 73.44 -170.45 52.85
CA GLN A 40 72.70 -169.56 53.77
C GLN A 40 73.51 -168.32 54.19
N ARG A 41 74.84 -168.44 54.33
CA ARG A 41 75.72 -167.29 54.59
C ARG A 41 75.77 -166.36 53.39
N ASP A 42 75.89 -166.92 52.19
CA ASP A 42 75.91 -166.17 50.93
C ASP A 42 74.54 -165.51 50.67
N GLU A 43 73.44 -166.18 51.03
CA GLU A 43 72.09 -165.61 50.96
C GLU A 43 71.91 -164.46 51.97
N LEU A 44 72.38 -164.63 53.21
CA LEU A 44 72.40 -163.55 54.21
C LEU A 44 73.28 -162.37 53.77
N GLN A 45 74.46 -162.65 53.21
CA GLN A 45 75.37 -161.62 52.71
C GLN A 45 74.74 -160.87 51.53
N ALA A 46 74.09 -161.58 50.60
CA ALA A 46 73.35 -160.98 49.50
C ALA A 46 72.16 -160.15 49.99
N THR A 47 71.43 -160.60 51.02
CA THR A 47 70.35 -159.81 51.61
C THR A 47 70.88 -158.57 52.33
N ASN A 48 72.01 -158.67 53.03
CA ASN A 48 72.64 -157.53 53.69
C ASN A 48 73.14 -156.51 52.66
N SER A 49 73.80 -156.95 51.59
CA SER A 49 74.21 -156.06 50.50
C SER A 49 73.02 -155.39 49.82
N ARG A 50 71.90 -156.10 49.59
CA ARG A 50 70.66 -155.49 49.09
C ARG A 50 70.04 -154.49 50.06
N LEU A 51 70.14 -154.75 51.37
CA LEU A 51 69.61 -153.86 52.41
C LEU A 51 70.49 -152.62 52.56
N GLU A 52 71.80 -152.77 52.40
CA GLU A 52 72.77 -151.68 52.38
C GLU A 52 72.64 -150.82 51.12
N GLU A 53 72.45 -151.44 49.95
CA GLU A 53 72.09 -150.75 48.71
C GLU A 53 70.74 -150.01 48.85
N ALA A 54 69.71 -150.66 49.40
CA ALA A 54 68.42 -150.02 49.62
C ALA A 54 68.49 -148.88 50.65
N ASN A 55 69.32 -149.01 51.69
CA ASN A 55 69.58 -147.93 52.64
C ASN A 55 70.35 -146.78 51.99
N SER A 56 71.37 -147.07 51.18
CA SER A 56 72.12 -146.06 50.43
C SER A 56 71.25 -145.33 49.41
N GLU A 57 70.35 -146.04 48.72
CA GLU A 57 69.37 -145.47 47.81
C GLU A 57 68.34 -144.62 48.58
N LEU A 58 67.91 -145.07 49.76
CA LEU A 58 67.00 -144.31 50.62
C LEU A 58 67.68 -143.04 51.17
N GLU A 59 68.95 -143.11 51.58
CA GLU A 59 69.75 -141.95 51.99
C GLU A 59 69.92 -140.96 50.83
N ALA A 60 70.27 -141.43 49.62
CA ALA A 60 70.37 -140.59 48.43
C ALA A 60 69.02 -139.92 48.08
N ASN A 61 67.91 -140.66 48.19
CA ASN A 61 66.56 -140.11 47.99
C ASN A 61 66.20 -139.09 49.08
N VAL A 62 66.61 -139.30 50.33
CA VAL A 62 66.40 -138.35 51.43
C VAL A 62 67.20 -137.07 51.19
N GLU A 63 68.47 -137.18 50.77
CA GLU A 63 69.30 -136.02 50.42
C GLU A 63 68.75 -135.25 49.22
N GLU A 64 68.27 -135.94 48.18
CA GLU A 64 67.62 -135.31 47.04
C GLU A 64 66.34 -134.58 47.46
N LEU A 65 65.48 -135.22 48.26
CA LEU A 65 64.27 -134.59 48.78
C LEU A 65 64.59 -133.39 49.69
N GLN A 66 65.66 -133.44 50.48
CA GLN A 66 66.13 -132.30 51.28
C GLN A 66 66.59 -131.16 50.37
N SER A 67 67.38 -131.44 49.33
CA SER A 67 67.82 -130.42 48.36
C SER A 67 66.63 -129.78 47.62
N GLN A 68 65.66 -130.60 47.20
CA GLN A 68 64.41 -130.11 46.60
C GLN A 68 63.61 -129.26 47.59
N HIS A 69 63.54 -129.66 48.86
CA HIS A 69 62.85 -128.91 49.90
C HIS A 69 63.51 -127.55 50.13
N GLU A 70 64.83 -127.49 50.25
CA GLU A 70 65.58 -126.23 50.41
C GLU A 70 65.40 -125.31 49.18
N SER A 71 65.45 -125.88 47.97
CA SER A 71 65.22 -125.14 46.73
C SER A 71 63.82 -124.52 46.68
N LEU A 72 62.78 -125.30 46.97
CA LEU A 72 61.39 -124.81 47.05
C LEU A 72 61.19 -123.80 48.19
N GLN A 73 61.88 -123.97 49.31
CA GLN A 73 61.82 -123.03 50.42
C GLN A 73 62.45 -121.68 50.03
N MET A 74 63.58 -121.70 49.33
CA MET A 74 64.24 -120.51 48.80
C MET A 74 63.41 -119.84 47.70
N GLU A 75 62.80 -120.61 46.81
CA GLU A 75 61.89 -120.10 45.79
C GLU A 75 60.66 -119.44 46.42
N ASN A 76 60.01 -120.11 47.39
CA ASN A 76 58.88 -119.51 48.10
C ASN A 76 59.26 -118.21 48.81
N ARG A 77 60.44 -118.17 49.44
CA ARG A 77 60.95 -116.93 50.05
C ARG A 77 61.16 -115.84 49.00
N SER A 78 61.75 -116.18 47.85
CA SER A 78 61.96 -115.24 46.73
C SER A 78 60.63 -114.72 46.16
N LEU A 79 59.63 -115.59 45.98
CA LEU A 79 58.31 -115.21 45.50
C LEU A 79 57.58 -114.33 46.52
N LEU A 80 57.70 -114.64 47.80
CA LEU A 80 57.12 -113.84 48.88
C LEU A 80 57.75 -112.44 48.95
N ASP A 81 59.07 -112.35 48.82
CA ASP A 81 59.79 -111.07 48.73
C ASP A 81 59.38 -110.27 47.49
N LYS A 82 59.26 -110.91 46.32
CA LYS A 82 58.77 -110.26 45.08
C LYS A 82 57.34 -109.76 45.22
N LEU A 83 56.47 -110.53 45.88
CA LEU A 83 55.07 -110.16 46.08
C LEU A 83 54.94 -109.02 47.09
N GLN A 84 55.70 -109.05 48.19
CA GLN A 84 55.73 -107.97 49.17
C GLN A 84 56.30 -106.67 48.57
N ASN A 85 57.43 -106.75 47.88
CA ASN A 85 58.05 -105.59 47.23
C ASN A 85 57.19 -105.05 46.08
N GLY A 86 56.61 -105.94 45.26
CA GLY A 86 55.72 -105.55 44.17
C GLY A 86 54.45 -104.85 44.67
N ASN A 87 53.83 -105.39 45.73
CA ASN A 87 52.65 -104.78 46.35
C ASN A 87 53.01 -103.43 47.00
N HIS A 88 54.11 -103.35 47.75
CA HIS A 88 54.56 -102.10 48.37
C HIS A 88 54.86 -101.02 47.31
N LEU A 89 55.57 -101.37 46.24
CA LEU A 89 55.87 -100.44 45.14
C LEU A 89 54.59 -99.97 44.43
N GLN A 90 53.63 -100.87 44.20
CA GLN A 90 52.34 -100.53 43.62
C GLN A 90 51.51 -99.61 44.53
N GLN A 91 51.50 -99.87 45.84
CA GLN A 91 50.86 -99.00 46.83
C GLN A 91 51.50 -97.61 46.87
N GLU A 92 52.84 -97.53 46.87
CA GLU A 92 53.54 -96.25 46.83
C GLU A 92 53.27 -95.49 45.53
N LYS A 93 53.21 -96.17 44.39
CA LYS A 93 52.83 -95.56 43.10
C LYS A 93 51.42 -94.97 43.17
N PHE A 94 50.43 -95.74 43.63
CA PHE A 94 49.07 -95.23 43.81
C PHE A 94 48.99 -94.07 44.80
N ARG A 95 49.78 -94.12 45.88
CA ARG A 95 49.85 -93.04 46.87
C ARG A 95 50.40 -91.74 46.25
N LEU A 96 51.44 -91.83 45.43
CA LEU A 96 52.02 -90.68 44.74
C LEU A 96 51.09 -90.15 43.64
N GLU A 97 50.46 -91.01 42.85
CA GLU A 97 49.46 -90.61 41.85
C GLU A 97 48.27 -89.91 42.50
N LEU A 98 47.73 -90.48 43.60
CA LEU A 98 46.65 -89.86 44.35
C LEU A 98 47.06 -88.48 44.90
N ARG A 99 48.28 -88.36 45.45
CA ARG A 99 48.82 -87.08 45.94
C ARG A 99 48.96 -86.06 44.80
N SER A 100 49.43 -86.48 43.64
CA SER A 100 49.57 -85.63 42.45
C SER A 100 48.21 -85.12 41.98
N VAL A 101 47.20 -86.01 41.87
CA VAL A 101 45.83 -85.63 41.49
C VAL A 101 45.21 -84.69 42.53
N GLN A 102 45.42 -84.94 43.83
CA GLN A 102 44.96 -84.04 44.89
C GLN A 102 45.60 -82.65 44.79
N GLN A 103 46.90 -82.57 44.49
CA GLN A 103 47.58 -81.29 44.27
C GLN A 103 47.05 -80.56 43.03
N GLN A 104 46.84 -81.27 41.92
CA GLN A 104 46.26 -80.70 40.70
C GLN A 104 44.83 -80.19 40.93
N LEU A 105 44.01 -80.95 41.69
CA LEU A 105 42.66 -80.53 42.04
C LEU A 105 42.67 -79.27 42.91
N SER A 106 43.52 -79.23 43.94
CA SER A 106 43.70 -78.04 44.80
C SER A 106 44.11 -76.83 43.97
N HIS A 107 45.09 -76.98 43.09
CA HIS A 107 45.55 -75.90 42.22
C HIS A 107 44.46 -75.40 41.28
N THR A 108 43.68 -76.32 40.69
CA THR A 108 42.56 -75.95 39.81
C THR A 108 41.45 -75.24 40.58
N GLN A 109 41.17 -75.66 41.82
CA GLN A 109 40.21 -74.98 42.70
C GLN A 109 40.66 -73.56 43.07
N GLU A 110 41.95 -73.38 43.39
CA GLU A 110 42.53 -72.05 43.64
C GLU A 110 42.44 -71.15 42.41
N GLN A 111 42.81 -71.65 41.22
CA GLN A 111 42.67 -70.89 39.97
C GLN A 111 41.21 -70.51 39.69
N MET A 112 40.27 -71.42 39.93
CA MET A 112 38.84 -71.15 39.77
C MET A 112 38.39 -69.99 40.68
N LEU A 113 38.84 -69.96 41.93
CA LEU A 113 38.52 -68.88 42.86
C LEU A 113 39.07 -67.53 42.38
N VAL A 114 40.32 -67.51 41.91
CA VAL A 114 40.93 -66.30 41.34
C VAL A 114 40.13 -65.79 40.14
N TYR A 115 39.76 -66.66 39.20
CA TYR A 115 38.94 -66.26 38.05
C TYR A 115 37.54 -65.79 38.45
N GLN A 116 36.94 -66.36 39.49
CA GLN A 116 35.65 -65.89 40.02
C GLN A 116 35.78 -64.50 40.64
N GLU A 117 36.83 -64.24 41.40
CA GLU A 117 37.12 -62.92 41.96
C GLU A 117 37.37 -61.88 40.86
N GLU A 118 38.18 -62.21 39.85
CA GLU A 118 38.40 -61.34 38.68
C GLU A 118 37.09 -61.06 37.93
N ASN A 119 36.24 -62.07 37.72
CA ASN A 119 34.95 -61.88 37.06
C ASN A 119 34.02 -60.97 37.88
N PHE A 120 34.01 -61.13 39.21
CA PHE A 120 33.25 -60.27 40.11
C PHE A 120 33.75 -58.82 40.04
N GLN A 121 35.07 -58.60 40.06
CA GLN A 121 35.66 -57.28 39.92
C GLN A 121 35.33 -56.63 38.57
N LEU A 122 35.43 -57.37 37.47
CA LEU A 122 35.09 -56.88 36.14
C LEU A 122 33.60 -56.52 36.03
N ARG A 123 32.70 -57.33 36.61
CA ARG A 123 31.27 -57.00 36.68
C ARG A 123 31.00 -55.74 37.49
N ALA A 124 31.69 -55.56 38.62
CA ALA A 124 31.56 -54.36 39.44
C ALA A 124 32.06 -53.10 38.69
N GLN A 125 33.17 -53.21 37.96
CA GLN A 125 33.69 -52.11 37.13
C GLN A 125 32.74 -51.77 35.98
N LEU A 126 32.18 -52.78 35.29
CA LEU A 126 31.17 -52.57 34.25
C LEU A 126 29.93 -51.85 34.81
N ALA A 127 29.40 -52.30 35.95
CA ALA A 127 28.26 -51.66 36.60
C ALA A 127 28.55 -50.19 36.97
N ALA A 128 29.74 -49.89 37.49
CA ALA A 128 30.14 -48.51 37.80
C ALA A 128 30.26 -47.64 36.53
N LYS A 129 30.77 -48.21 35.44
CA LYS A 129 30.83 -47.52 34.14
C LYS A 129 29.45 -47.27 33.55
N ASP A 130 28.55 -48.24 33.63
CA ASP A 130 27.16 -48.09 33.19
C ASP A 130 26.43 -47.01 34.00
N GLU A 131 26.64 -46.96 35.32
CA GLU A 131 26.08 -45.92 36.18
C GLU A 131 26.63 -44.52 35.83
N GLN A 132 27.94 -44.41 35.56
CA GLN A 132 28.54 -43.15 35.12
C GLN A 132 27.95 -42.70 33.78
N LEU A 133 27.83 -43.61 32.82
CA LEU A 133 27.29 -43.32 31.49
C LEU A 133 25.82 -42.91 31.59
N ALA A 134 25.03 -43.56 32.46
CA ALA A 134 23.65 -43.17 32.73
C ALA A 134 23.56 -41.73 33.29
N LYS A 135 24.44 -41.35 34.24
CA LYS A 135 24.50 -39.99 34.81
C LYS A 135 24.92 -38.94 33.77
N GLU A 136 25.90 -39.26 32.93
CA GLU A 136 26.34 -38.35 31.86
C GLU A 136 25.24 -38.18 30.80
N LYS A 137 24.52 -39.25 30.47
CA LYS A 137 23.39 -39.19 29.55
C LYS A 137 22.25 -38.32 30.09
N THR A 138 21.86 -38.49 31.36
CA THR A 138 20.82 -37.66 31.96
C THR A 138 21.24 -36.20 32.05
N LYS A 139 22.50 -35.93 32.45
CA LYS A 139 23.03 -34.57 32.50
C LYS A 139 23.03 -33.90 31.12
N LEU A 140 23.48 -34.60 30.09
CA LEU A 140 23.47 -34.08 28.72
C LEU A 140 22.04 -33.81 28.23
N GLN A 141 21.08 -34.69 28.56
CA GLN A 141 19.66 -34.47 28.25
C GLN A 141 19.11 -33.24 28.96
N GLU A 142 19.38 -33.07 30.25
CA GLU A 142 18.97 -31.88 31.02
C GLU A 142 19.59 -30.59 30.48
N ASP A 143 20.89 -30.61 30.15
CA ASP A 143 21.58 -29.43 29.60
C ASP A 143 21.04 -29.08 28.21
N THR A 144 20.76 -30.07 27.37
CA THR A 144 20.13 -29.86 26.06
C THR A 144 18.72 -29.28 26.23
N GLN A 145 17.93 -29.81 27.16
CA GLN A 145 16.58 -29.31 27.43
C GLN A 145 16.61 -27.87 27.96
N LYS A 146 17.53 -27.53 28.87
CA LYS A 146 17.72 -26.15 29.35
C LYS A 146 18.10 -25.20 28.21
N GLN A 147 18.98 -25.62 27.29
CA GLN A 147 19.33 -24.82 26.13
C GLN A 147 18.14 -24.59 25.20
N LEU A 148 17.33 -25.62 24.95
CA LEU A 148 16.11 -25.50 24.16
C LEU A 148 15.09 -24.56 24.81
N GLU A 149 14.87 -24.69 26.12
CA GLU A 149 13.97 -23.80 26.87
C GLU A 149 14.46 -22.35 26.87
N GLN A 150 15.79 -22.13 26.98
CA GLN A 150 16.37 -20.80 26.91
C GLN A 150 16.20 -20.18 25.52
N LEU A 151 16.51 -20.92 24.46
CA LEU A 151 16.32 -20.46 23.08
C LEU A 151 14.85 -20.18 22.77
N GLN A 152 13.94 -21.03 23.24
CA GLN A 152 12.51 -20.84 23.07
C GLN A 152 12.04 -19.55 23.75
N ARG A 153 12.46 -19.30 25.00
CA ARG A 153 12.13 -18.05 25.71
C ARG A 153 12.70 -16.82 25.02
N GLN A 154 13.95 -16.88 24.55
CA GLN A 154 14.56 -15.78 23.80
C GLN A 154 13.78 -15.46 22.52
N LEU A 155 13.38 -16.48 21.78
CA LEU A 155 12.61 -16.31 20.54
C LEU A 155 11.20 -15.77 20.82
N GLU A 156 10.54 -16.25 21.87
CA GLU A 156 9.25 -15.72 22.33
C GLU A 156 9.35 -14.25 22.75
N ASP A 157 10.40 -13.89 23.50
CA ASP A 157 10.65 -12.50 23.92
C ASP A 157 11.00 -11.59 22.73
N GLU A 158 11.81 -12.04 21.78
CA GLU A 158 12.13 -11.30 20.55
C GLU A 158 10.89 -11.08 19.69
N VAL A 159 10.05 -12.10 19.50
CA VAL A 159 8.79 -11.98 18.74
C VAL A 159 7.83 -11.03 19.46
N ARG A 160 7.70 -11.16 20.79
CA ARG A 160 6.83 -10.28 21.58
C ARG A 160 7.29 -8.84 21.54
N GLN A 161 8.59 -8.60 21.71
CA GLN A 161 9.18 -7.27 21.66
C GLN A 161 9.11 -6.67 20.25
N GLY A 162 9.47 -7.44 19.22
CA GLY A 162 9.37 -7.01 17.82
C GLY A 162 7.93 -6.68 17.41
N SER A 163 6.95 -7.46 17.86
CA SER A 163 5.53 -7.16 17.67
C SER A 163 5.11 -5.88 18.40
N LYS A 164 5.58 -5.67 19.63
CA LYS A 164 5.29 -4.46 20.41
C LYS A 164 5.88 -3.22 19.76
N ASP A 165 7.16 -3.28 19.37
CA ASP A 165 7.86 -2.17 18.70
C ASP A 165 7.22 -1.83 17.34
N SER A 166 6.82 -2.85 16.57
CA SER A 166 6.09 -2.65 15.31
C SER A 166 4.72 -2.00 15.53
N MET A 167 3.98 -2.44 16.54
CA MET A 167 2.69 -1.86 16.90
C MET A 167 2.83 -0.41 17.38
N GLU A 168 3.85 -0.12 18.19
CA GLU A 168 4.15 1.23 18.66
C GLU A 168 4.51 2.15 17.49
N ARG A 169 5.37 1.72 16.56
CA ARG A 169 5.69 2.48 15.33
C ARG A 169 4.44 2.75 14.48
N MET A 170 3.60 1.74 14.25
CA MET A 170 2.35 1.93 13.51
C MET A 170 1.40 2.88 14.24
N ALA A 171 1.32 2.82 15.57
CA ALA A 171 0.50 3.74 16.35
C ALA A 171 1.00 5.18 16.23
N THR A 172 2.31 5.41 16.29
CA THR A 172 2.90 6.75 16.10
C THR A 172 2.72 7.27 14.68
N GLU A 173 2.88 6.41 13.68
CA GLU A 173 2.69 6.77 12.27
C GLU A 173 1.22 7.09 11.99
N LYS A 174 0.31 6.26 12.51
CA LYS A 174 -1.13 6.53 12.46
C LYS A 174 -1.48 7.88 13.09
N ALA A 175 -0.96 8.17 14.28
CA ALA A 175 -1.21 9.45 14.94
C ALA A 175 -0.67 10.64 14.13
N ALA A 176 0.50 10.50 13.50
CA ALA A 176 1.07 11.53 12.63
C ALA A 176 0.22 11.75 11.37
N LEU A 177 -0.26 10.68 10.73
CA LEU A 177 -1.14 10.76 9.57
C LEU A 177 -2.51 11.36 9.94
N GLU A 178 -3.08 10.98 11.09
CA GLU A 178 -4.33 11.58 11.60
C GLU A 178 -4.16 13.08 11.85
N ALA A 179 -3.03 13.52 12.42
CA ALA A 179 -2.71 14.93 12.59
C ALA A 179 -2.59 15.67 11.24
N GLN A 180 -1.92 15.06 10.25
CA GLN A 180 -1.78 15.63 8.91
C GLN A 180 -3.14 15.75 8.19
N VAL A 181 -4.01 14.74 8.32
CA VAL A 181 -5.38 14.79 7.79
C VAL A 181 -6.19 15.89 8.46
N ALA A 182 -6.06 16.06 9.78
CA ALA A 182 -6.73 17.13 10.50
C ALA A 182 -6.25 18.52 10.04
N GLU A 183 -4.95 18.70 9.83
CA GLU A 183 -4.37 19.94 9.31
C GLU A 183 -4.87 20.26 7.90
N LEU A 184 -4.79 19.30 6.96
CA LEU A 184 -5.29 19.49 5.59
C LEU A 184 -6.79 19.77 5.56
N THR A 185 -7.56 19.13 6.46
CA THR A 185 -8.99 19.40 6.60
C THR A 185 -9.25 20.82 7.10
N ALA A 186 -8.44 21.31 8.05
CA ALA A 186 -8.52 22.69 8.53
C ALA A 186 -8.17 23.70 7.42
N GLN A 187 -7.09 23.45 6.66
CA GLN A 187 -6.71 24.28 5.51
C GLN A 187 -7.79 24.32 4.44
N LYS A 188 -8.39 23.16 4.10
CA LYS A 188 -9.51 23.09 3.16
C LYS A 188 -10.69 23.95 3.63
N LYS A 189 -11.07 23.86 4.91
CA LYS A 189 -12.15 24.69 5.47
C LYS A 189 -11.81 26.18 5.37
N GLN A 190 -10.56 26.57 5.60
CA GLN A 190 -10.13 27.95 5.45
C GLN A 190 -10.27 28.44 4.00
N TRP A 191 -9.81 27.65 3.02
CA TRP A 191 -9.98 27.98 1.60
C TRP A 191 -11.44 28.02 1.18
N ASP A 192 -12.29 27.16 1.74
CA ASP A 192 -13.73 27.20 1.49
C ASP A 192 -14.34 28.53 1.96
N VAL A 193 -13.98 29.00 3.16
CA VAL A 193 -14.40 30.30 3.70
C VAL A 193 -13.87 31.46 2.86
N GLU A 194 -12.59 31.43 2.46
CA GLU A 194 -11.99 32.46 1.60
C GLU A 194 -12.66 32.51 0.23
N ARG A 195 -12.96 31.35 -0.35
CA ARG A 195 -13.70 31.22 -1.61
C ARG A 195 -15.12 31.77 -1.49
N GLU A 196 -15.85 31.45 -0.42
CA GLU A 196 -17.18 32.04 -0.16
C GLU A 196 -17.10 33.55 -0.01
N MET A 197 -16.12 34.08 0.71
CA MET A 197 -15.91 35.53 0.85
C MET A 197 -15.67 36.18 -0.53
N MET A 198 -14.80 35.61 -1.35
CA MET A 198 -14.51 36.13 -2.68
C MET A 198 -15.72 36.03 -3.61
N ASN A 199 -16.50 34.94 -3.51
CA ASN A 199 -17.73 34.77 -4.28
C ASN A 199 -18.79 35.80 -3.88
N ASN A 200 -18.92 36.10 -2.58
CA ASN A 200 -19.80 37.16 -2.08
C ASN A 200 -19.37 38.53 -2.59
N ARG A 201 -18.06 38.83 -2.57
CA ARG A 201 -17.52 40.08 -3.15
C ARG A 201 -17.78 40.19 -4.65
N LEU A 202 -17.61 39.11 -5.39
CA LEU A 202 -17.90 39.07 -6.83
C LEU A 202 -19.38 39.32 -7.09
N THR A 203 -20.26 38.66 -6.35
CA THR A 203 -21.71 38.85 -6.45
C THR A 203 -22.11 40.29 -6.13
N GLN A 204 -21.51 40.88 -5.09
CA GLN A 204 -21.73 42.28 -4.73
C GLN A 204 -21.25 43.23 -5.85
N ALA A 205 -20.06 43.03 -6.40
CA ALA A 205 -19.53 43.82 -7.49
C ALA A 205 -20.39 43.70 -8.76
N GLN A 206 -20.86 42.48 -9.09
CA GLN A 206 -21.80 42.26 -10.20
C GLN A 206 -23.13 42.99 -9.96
N SER A 207 -23.68 42.94 -8.73
CA SER A 207 -24.90 43.66 -8.40
C SER A 207 -24.75 45.18 -8.55
N GLN A 208 -23.61 45.74 -8.13
CA GLN A 208 -23.29 47.16 -8.30
C GLN A 208 -23.13 47.51 -9.79
N GLN A 209 -22.50 46.65 -10.59
CA GLN A 209 -22.38 46.85 -12.03
C GLN A 209 -23.75 46.89 -12.71
N VAL A 210 -24.66 45.98 -12.34
CA VAL A 210 -26.04 45.97 -12.87
C VAL A 210 -26.79 47.23 -12.46
N GLN A 211 -26.67 47.67 -11.20
CA GLN A 211 -27.29 48.92 -10.73
C GLN A 211 -26.77 50.14 -11.51
N LEU A 212 -25.45 50.25 -11.66
CA LEU A 212 -24.84 51.34 -12.44
C LEU A 212 -25.28 51.29 -13.91
N GLN A 213 -25.34 50.12 -14.54
CA GLN A 213 -25.84 49.99 -15.91
C GLN A 213 -27.30 50.43 -16.01
N ASP A 214 -28.17 50.00 -15.08
CA ASP A 214 -29.58 50.40 -15.05
C ASP A 214 -29.72 51.92 -14.86
N GLU A 215 -29.00 52.53 -13.91
CA GLU A 215 -28.95 53.99 -13.74
C GLU A 215 -28.45 54.71 -15.00
N THR A 216 -27.43 54.16 -15.66
CA THR A 216 -26.91 54.72 -16.91
C THR A 216 -27.95 54.67 -18.02
N THR A 217 -28.66 53.55 -18.17
CA THR A 217 -29.74 53.41 -19.17
C THR A 217 -30.93 54.31 -18.87
N LYS A 218 -31.33 54.44 -17.59
CA LYS A 218 -32.39 55.36 -17.15
C LYS A 218 -32.01 56.82 -17.39
N SER A 219 -30.80 57.20 -17.05
CA SER A 219 -30.26 58.54 -17.30
C SER A 219 -30.21 58.84 -18.81
N GLN A 220 -29.71 57.89 -19.61
CA GLN A 220 -29.69 58.01 -21.07
C GLN A 220 -31.11 58.12 -21.66
N ALA A 221 -32.06 57.32 -21.17
CA ALA A 221 -33.46 57.39 -21.59
C ALA A 221 -34.09 58.74 -21.22
N ALA A 222 -33.83 59.26 -20.03
CA ALA A 222 -34.30 60.59 -19.61
C ALA A 222 -33.68 61.72 -20.46
N GLN A 223 -32.38 61.66 -20.75
CA GLN A 223 -31.71 62.60 -21.65
C GLN A 223 -32.29 62.53 -23.06
N ASN A 224 -32.49 61.32 -23.61
CA ASN A 224 -33.08 61.13 -24.94
C ASN A 224 -34.51 61.69 -24.99
N SER A 225 -35.32 61.45 -23.96
CA SER A 225 -36.65 62.03 -23.84
C SER A 225 -36.62 63.56 -23.85
N ARG A 226 -35.68 64.17 -23.10
CA ARG A 226 -35.51 65.62 -23.07
C ARG A 226 -35.05 66.20 -24.40
N VAL A 227 -34.16 65.49 -25.11
CA VAL A 227 -33.74 65.86 -26.48
C VAL A 227 -34.92 65.79 -27.44
N GLN A 228 -35.74 64.73 -27.38
CA GLN A 228 -36.94 64.61 -28.21
C GLN A 228 -37.95 65.74 -27.93
N GLU A 229 -38.17 66.08 -26.66
CA GLU A 229 -39.04 67.19 -26.27
C GLU A 229 -38.52 68.54 -26.81
N LEU A 230 -37.22 68.80 -26.68
CA LEU A 230 -36.59 70.00 -27.23
C LEU A 230 -36.68 70.04 -28.76
N LEU A 231 -36.45 68.92 -29.46
CA LEU A 231 -36.60 68.85 -30.91
C LEU A 231 -38.05 69.12 -31.35
N ALA A 232 -39.02 68.55 -30.66
CA ALA A 232 -40.44 68.81 -30.92
C ALA A 232 -40.79 70.30 -30.69
N ARG A 233 -40.24 70.90 -29.62
CA ARG A 233 -40.41 72.33 -29.34
C ARG A 233 -39.76 73.22 -30.41
N VAL A 234 -38.57 72.86 -30.89
CA VAL A 234 -37.90 73.56 -31.99
C VAL A 234 -38.73 73.46 -33.27
N GLN A 235 -39.22 72.28 -33.63
CA GLN A 235 -40.10 72.10 -34.81
C GLN A 235 -41.39 72.93 -34.68
N GLN A 236 -41.98 72.99 -33.49
CA GLN A 236 -43.13 73.84 -33.22
C GLN A 236 -42.78 75.32 -33.45
N LEU A 237 -41.68 75.81 -32.87
CA LEU A 237 -41.22 77.19 -33.03
C LEU A 237 -40.85 77.53 -34.47
N GLU A 238 -40.27 76.59 -35.22
CA GLU A 238 -40.01 76.74 -36.66
C GLU A 238 -41.31 76.87 -37.47
N GLY A 239 -42.34 76.09 -37.11
CA GLY A 239 -43.67 76.20 -37.70
C GLY A 239 -44.31 77.55 -37.39
N GLU A 240 -44.28 77.97 -36.13
CA GLU A 240 -44.76 79.29 -35.68
C GLU A 240 -44.01 80.43 -36.39
N TYR A 241 -42.68 80.33 -36.52
CA TYR A 241 -41.87 81.30 -37.26
C TYR A 241 -42.26 81.37 -38.74
N LYS A 242 -42.47 80.23 -39.41
CA LYS A 242 -42.91 80.21 -40.82
C LYS A 242 -44.29 80.86 -40.99
N MET A 243 -45.22 80.56 -40.10
CA MET A 243 -46.56 81.19 -40.09
C MET A 243 -46.46 82.71 -39.86
N LEU A 244 -45.66 83.14 -38.88
CA LEU A 244 -45.46 84.55 -38.56
C LEU A 244 -44.78 85.29 -39.72
N LYS A 245 -43.79 84.66 -40.37
CA LYS A 245 -43.14 85.20 -41.57
C LYS A 245 -44.13 85.38 -42.71
N GLN A 246 -44.99 84.40 -42.98
CA GLN A 246 -46.04 84.52 -44.00
C GLN A 246 -47.04 85.64 -43.66
N GLN A 247 -47.43 85.79 -42.40
CA GLN A 247 -48.27 86.91 -41.96
C GLN A 247 -47.57 88.25 -42.18
N ALA A 248 -46.28 88.37 -41.83
CA ALA A 248 -45.50 89.59 -42.04
C ALA A 248 -45.36 89.93 -43.54
N GLU A 249 -45.12 88.95 -44.40
CA GLU A 249 -45.11 89.12 -45.86
C GLU A 249 -46.48 89.55 -46.39
N GLY A 250 -47.56 88.98 -45.85
CA GLY A 250 -48.94 89.38 -46.13
C GLY A 250 -49.19 90.85 -45.79
N PHE A 251 -48.91 91.27 -44.56
CA PHE A 251 -49.02 92.67 -44.13
C PHE A 251 -48.15 93.59 -44.98
N HIS A 252 -46.94 93.17 -45.35
CA HIS A 252 -46.06 93.99 -46.17
C HIS A 252 -46.58 94.15 -47.61
N SER A 253 -47.20 93.11 -48.18
CA SER A 253 -47.85 93.18 -49.50
C SER A 253 -49.10 94.06 -49.49
N GLU A 254 -49.90 93.98 -48.42
CA GLU A 254 -51.07 94.83 -48.21
C GLU A 254 -50.67 96.30 -48.02
N ALA A 255 -49.62 96.56 -47.23
CA ALA A 255 -49.06 97.89 -47.06
C ALA A 255 -48.57 98.48 -48.40
N ARG A 256 -47.84 97.71 -49.22
CA ARG A 256 -47.42 98.14 -50.57
C ARG A 256 -48.62 98.45 -51.47
N HIS A 257 -49.66 97.62 -51.45
CA HIS A 257 -50.86 97.86 -52.24
C HIS A 257 -51.59 99.14 -51.80
N LEU A 258 -51.68 99.40 -50.49
CA LEU A 258 -52.26 100.62 -49.94
C LEU A 258 -51.43 101.86 -50.29
N GLU A 259 -50.09 101.78 -50.24
CA GLU A 259 -49.20 102.84 -50.70
C GLU A 259 -49.38 103.15 -52.19
N GLU A 260 -49.43 102.13 -53.06
CA GLU A 260 -49.69 102.29 -54.49
C GLU A 260 -51.07 102.91 -54.76
N LEU A 261 -52.10 102.49 -54.01
CA LEU A 261 -53.45 103.03 -54.12
C LEU A 261 -53.49 104.50 -53.68
N LEU A 262 -52.80 104.85 -52.60
CA LEU A 262 -52.62 106.23 -52.13
C LEU A 262 -51.93 107.07 -53.20
N ALA A 263 -50.78 106.62 -53.72
CA ALA A 263 -50.04 107.33 -54.77
C ALA A 263 -50.88 107.50 -56.05
N SER A 264 -51.67 106.49 -56.43
CA SER A 264 -52.61 106.58 -57.56
C SER A 264 -53.70 107.62 -57.32
N LYS A 265 -54.26 107.68 -56.11
CA LYS A 265 -55.27 108.67 -55.72
C LYS A 265 -54.69 110.08 -55.66
N GLU A 266 -53.49 110.26 -55.11
CA GLU A 266 -52.77 111.53 -55.10
C GLU A 266 -52.50 112.03 -56.51
N HIS A 267 -52.02 111.16 -57.42
CA HIS A 267 -51.79 111.51 -58.82
C HIS A 267 -53.08 111.92 -59.53
N LYS A 268 -54.19 111.20 -59.30
CA LYS A 268 -55.49 111.55 -59.88
C LYS A 268 -56.03 112.88 -59.33
N MET A 269 -55.79 113.18 -58.06
CA MET A 269 -56.16 114.45 -57.45
C MET A 269 -55.36 115.63 -58.03
N ALA A 270 -54.04 115.43 -58.23
CA ALA A 270 -53.17 116.42 -58.86
C ALA A 270 -53.58 116.73 -60.31
N GLN A 271 -53.94 115.71 -61.10
CA GLN A 271 -54.45 115.90 -62.47
C GLN A 271 -55.77 116.66 -62.52
N LEU A 272 -56.71 116.34 -61.62
CA LEU A 272 -57.99 117.06 -61.54
C LEU A 272 -57.80 118.53 -61.13
N GLN A 273 -56.87 118.80 -60.22
CA GLN A 273 -56.53 120.18 -59.85
C GLN A 273 -55.87 120.95 -61.00
N SER A 274 -54.95 120.34 -61.75
CA SER A 274 -54.32 121.03 -62.89
C SER A 274 -55.33 121.31 -64.01
N ALA A 275 -56.15 120.32 -64.39
CA ALA A 275 -57.19 120.48 -65.40
C ALA A 275 -58.18 121.59 -65.04
N ARG A 276 -58.52 121.71 -63.75
CA ARG A 276 -59.37 122.79 -63.25
C ARG A 276 -58.69 124.15 -63.35
N ASN A 277 -57.43 124.27 -62.92
CA ASN A 277 -56.71 125.54 -62.97
C ASN A 277 -56.54 126.04 -64.42
N ASP A 278 -56.27 125.14 -65.37
CA ASP A 278 -56.16 125.48 -66.79
C ASP A 278 -57.49 125.97 -67.36
N GLN A 279 -58.61 125.36 -66.96
CA GLN A 279 -59.95 125.77 -67.35
C GLN A 279 -60.32 127.15 -66.75
N GLU A 280 -59.99 127.40 -65.48
CA GLU A 280 -60.20 128.70 -64.83
C GLU A 280 -59.37 129.80 -65.52
N TYR A 281 -58.12 129.51 -65.91
CA TYR A 281 -57.24 130.45 -66.59
C TYR A 281 -57.69 130.79 -68.02
N ALA A 282 -58.08 129.77 -68.80
CA ALA A 282 -58.56 129.97 -70.17
C ALA A 282 -59.82 130.83 -70.22
N ALA A 283 -60.79 130.57 -69.33
CA ALA A 283 -62.03 131.34 -69.26
C ALA A 283 -61.80 132.80 -68.83
N LEU A 284 -60.85 133.04 -67.91
CA LEU A 284 -60.49 134.41 -67.50
C LEU A 284 -59.79 135.17 -68.64
N SER A 285 -58.95 134.49 -69.43
CA SER A 285 -58.26 135.09 -70.57
C SER A 285 -59.21 135.52 -71.69
N GLU A 286 -60.23 134.71 -71.97
CA GLU A 286 -61.32 135.06 -72.91
C GLU A 286 -62.08 136.31 -72.46
N LEU A 287 -62.49 136.35 -71.19
CA LEU A 287 -63.21 137.50 -70.62
C LEU A 287 -62.37 138.77 -70.69
N PHE A 288 -61.07 138.68 -70.41
CA PHE A 288 -60.16 139.82 -70.51
C PHE A 288 -59.98 140.33 -71.95
N LYS A 289 -59.95 139.44 -72.94
CA LYS A 289 -59.93 139.84 -74.36
C LYS A 289 -61.21 140.56 -74.76
N GLU A 290 -62.37 140.07 -74.31
CA GLU A 290 -63.68 140.70 -74.56
C GLU A 290 -63.69 142.14 -74.05
N PHE A 291 -63.26 142.35 -72.79
CA PHE A 291 -63.17 143.69 -72.20
C PHE A 291 -62.26 144.64 -72.97
N MET A 292 -61.09 144.17 -73.42
CA MET A 292 -60.14 145.00 -74.15
C MET A 292 -60.69 145.42 -75.52
N ASN A 293 -61.42 144.53 -76.20
CA ASN A 293 -62.09 144.86 -77.45
C ASN A 293 -63.20 145.88 -77.25
N ASP A 294 -64.07 145.70 -76.25
CA ASP A 294 -65.18 146.62 -75.97
C ASP A 294 -64.69 148.04 -75.66
N ILE A 295 -63.63 148.17 -74.86
CA ILE A 295 -63.00 149.47 -74.58
C ILE A 295 -62.47 150.10 -75.87
N TYR A 296 -61.81 149.31 -76.73
CA TYR A 296 -61.25 149.80 -77.99
C TYR A 296 -62.34 150.32 -78.93
N PHE A 297 -63.43 149.56 -79.12
CA PHE A 297 -64.56 149.98 -79.95
C PHE A 297 -65.25 151.24 -79.42
N HIS A 298 -65.46 151.34 -78.10
CA HIS A 298 -66.09 152.53 -77.54
C HIS A 298 -65.25 153.80 -77.69
N PHE A 299 -63.92 153.69 -77.66
CA PHE A 299 -63.04 154.82 -77.96
C PHE A 299 -63.08 155.21 -79.43
N GLN A 300 -63.12 154.23 -80.33
CA GLN A 300 -63.22 154.47 -81.76
C GLN A 300 -64.54 155.19 -82.11
N ASP A 301 -65.66 154.75 -81.56
CA ASP A 301 -66.98 155.35 -81.83
C ASP A 301 -67.12 156.79 -81.30
N ALA A 302 -66.43 157.14 -80.22
CA ALA A 302 -66.58 158.46 -79.61
C ALA A 302 -65.67 159.54 -80.20
N PHE A 303 -64.65 159.15 -80.98
CA PHE A 303 -63.65 160.07 -81.53
C PHE A 303 -63.57 159.98 -83.05
N ASP A 304 -64.71 160.22 -83.69
CA ASP A 304 -64.82 160.23 -85.15
C ASP A 304 -64.29 161.55 -85.76
N GLU A 305 -63.59 161.45 -86.89
CA GLU A 305 -62.54 162.39 -87.34
C GLU A 305 -63.03 163.80 -87.77
N ASP A 306 -64.33 163.99 -87.98
CA ASP A 306 -64.88 165.25 -88.53
C ASP A 306 -65.50 166.20 -87.49
N THR A 307 -65.24 165.95 -86.20
CA THR A 307 -65.77 166.79 -85.12
C THR A 307 -64.65 167.50 -84.37
N GLU A 308 -64.60 168.83 -84.47
CA GLU A 308 -63.72 169.65 -83.63
C GLU A 308 -64.20 169.61 -82.16
N PHE A 309 -63.65 168.68 -81.38
CA PHE A 309 -63.90 168.58 -79.95
C PHE A 309 -63.02 169.55 -79.17
N THR A 310 -63.60 170.21 -78.16
CA THR A 310 -62.79 170.93 -77.17
C THR A 310 -62.16 169.94 -76.19
N GLY A 311 -60.95 170.24 -75.68
CA GLY A 311 -60.22 169.32 -74.79
C GLY A 311 -61.00 168.90 -73.54
N LYS A 312 -61.96 169.71 -73.08
CA LYS A 312 -62.86 169.35 -71.97
C LYS A 312 -63.87 168.26 -72.37
N GLU A 313 -64.37 168.30 -73.60
CA GLU A 313 -65.31 167.30 -74.14
C GLU A 313 -64.63 165.95 -74.35
N ILE A 314 -63.40 165.94 -74.90
CA ILE A 314 -62.59 164.72 -75.04
C ILE A 314 -62.39 164.05 -73.68
N VAL A 315 -61.93 164.81 -72.68
CA VAL A 315 -61.69 164.26 -71.33
C VAL A 315 -63.00 163.77 -70.70
N MET A 316 -64.11 164.46 -70.92
CA MET A 316 -65.42 164.00 -70.43
C MET A 316 -65.89 162.73 -71.14
N ALA A 317 -65.69 162.61 -72.45
CA ALA A 317 -66.04 161.43 -73.23
C ALA A 317 -65.18 160.22 -72.84
N ILE A 318 -63.84 160.37 -72.79
CA ILE A 318 -62.92 159.33 -72.27
C ILE A 318 -63.33 158.92 -70.86
N ARG A 319 -63.58 159.88 -69.97
CA ARG A 319 -64.01 159.60 -68.60
C ARG A 319 -65.34 158.84 -68.58
N LYS A 320 -66.28 159.17 -69.46
CA LYS A 320 -67.58 158.51 -69.52
C LYS A 320 -67.44 157.07 -70.03
N ILE A 321 -66.67 156.84 -71.09
CA ILE A 321 -66.38 155.51 -71.63
C ILE A 321 -65.70 154.65 -70.59
N LEU A 322 -64.59 155.12 -70.01
CA LEU A 322 -63.86 154.36 -69.00
C LEU A 322 -64.73 154.09 -67.78
N LYS A 323 -65.52 155.06 -67.31
CA LYS A 323 -66.40 154.87 -66.16
C LYS A 323 -67.51 153.86 -66.44
N GLN A 324 -68.15 153.93 -67.61
CA GLN A 324 -69.20 152.98 -67.98
C GLN A 324 -68.64 151.58 -68.19
N ASN A 325 -67.57 151.44 -69.00
CA ASN A 325 -66.90 150.16 -69.20
C ASN A 325 -66.39 149.57 -67.89
N THR A 326 -65.79 150.37 -67.00
CA THR A 326 -65.32 149.85 -65.70
C THR A 326 -66.47 149.28 -64.88
N MET A 327 -67.65 149.92 -64.89
CA MET A 327 -68.82 149.40 -64.18
C MET A 327 -69.35 148.11 -64.80
N ASP A 328 -69.40 148.02 -66.13
CA ASP A 328 -69.84 146.81 -66.84
C ASP A 328 -68.82 145.66 -66.71
N ILE A 329 -67.52 145.96 -66.74
CA ILE A 329 -66.41 145.03 -66.48
C ILE A 329 -66.50 144.45 -65.08
N LEU A 330 -66.71 145.30 -64.07
CA LEU A 330 -66.85 144.85 -62.67
C LEU A 330 -68.08 143.95 -62.50
N ALA A 331 -69.20 144.27 -63.15
CA ALA A 331 -70.39 143.42 -63.11
C ALA A 331 -70.16 142.05 -63.76
N LYS A 332 -69.52 141.99 -64.95
CA LYS A 332 -69.18 140.73 -65.63
C LYS A 332 -68.16 139.89 -64.83
N LEU A 333 -67.19 140.52 -64.16
CA LEU A 333 -66.24 139.84 -63.26
C LEU A 333 -66.92 139.28 -62.01
N GLU A 334 -67.84 140.03 -61.40
CA GLU A 334 -68.62 139.53 -60.25
C GLU A 334 -69.51 138.34 -60.64
N GLU A 335 -70.12 138.37 -61.83
CA GLU A 335 -70.91 137.26 -62.39
C GLU A 335 -70.04 136.01 -62.60
N PHE A 336 -68.85 136.16 -63.19
CA PHE A 336 -67.89 135.07 -63.42
C PHE A 336 -67.48 134.37 -62.11
N TYR A 337 -67.14 135.13 -61.07
CA TYR A 337 -66.76 134.55 -59.77
C TYR A 337 -67.94 133.91 -59.03
N ARG A 338 -69.18 134.41 -59.19
CA ARG A 338 -70.38 133.74 -58.65
C ARG A 338 -70.64 132.39 -59.31
N GLN A 339 -70.48 132.29 -60.62
CA GLN A 339 -70.65 131.03 -61.35
C GLN A 339 -69.58 129.99 -60.99
N GLN A 340 -68.32 130.42 -60.78
CA GLN A 340 -67.28 129.52 -60.28
C GLN A 340 -67.54 129.01 -58.85
N ALA A 341 -68.15 129.82 -57.98
CA ALA A 341 -68.43 129.40 -56.61
C ALA A 341 -69.53 128.31 -56.54
N THR A 342 -70.43 128.26 -57.51
CA THR A 342 -71.51 127.25 -57.59
C THR A 342 -71.05 125.90 -58.15
N HIS A 343 -69.93 125.86 -58.89
CA HIS A 343 -69.28 124.61 -59.33
C HIS A 343 -68.26 124.03 -58.33
N ARG A 344 -68.08 124.67 -57.15
CA ARG A 344 -67.16 124.23 -56.09
C ARG A 344 -67.83 123.40 -54.97
N GLN A 345 -69.15 123.20 -55.03
CA GLN A 345 -69.90 122.21 -54.23
C GLN A 345 -70.17 120.97 -55.08
#